data_AF-A0A929CEU0-F1
#
_entry.id   AF-A0A929CEU0-F1
#
_cell.length_a   1.000
_cell.length_b   1.000
_cell.length_c   1.000
_cell.angle_alpha   90.00
_cell.angle_beta   90.00
_cell.angle_gamma   90.00
#
_symmetry.space_group_name_H-M   'P 1'
#
loop_
_entity.id
_entity.type
_entity.pdbx_description
1 polymer ?
#
loop_
_entity_poly.entity_id
_entity_poly.type
_entity_poly.pdbx_seq_one_letter_code
_entity_poly.pdbx_strand_id
1 'polypeptide(L)'
;MMKLFAHCIPVFFLLFPCLLQAQDIGLQPNDTNDGIYTAVTDETVFEFMDATGELVLLKNHGGFLPLDAGQINSIALIGAKYEDVEKLLGDSIFIYSVPGVNKMNDIKALDSSVVYIGQGVNGFSAKYYNNLKASGTPAKFVTDKQIDFYWGNDIPYPQIDSSAFSVSWDGTLIPQHGPIKVKLIHNDGCRLYLDGKLIIDAWEAGPVRIDSAWINIEKGGSYNLQIDYFSDGGPSLVKFGFEYLKEFLIQEAVEKARRADVVVYFVEQAFIYEPDGGISISKIIPEQSKLIREVYNANPNTIVVLQTGSAVDIEEWAFDIPSIIQAWTPKQESGTTIAEVLFGQINPDGKLPFTWAMNENQNFDARFPFGHGLSYTTFGIGKLMMKRSRDGSGWTATVEIRNVGDRAGTETLQLYVRNPESDAGVAEKDLKAFKMVTLFPGQKKTVAISIPYNSFEYYDAESSSRTIDPGKYKILIGTSAEDIKLIKTIELRQEHIDQYYDQN
;
A
#
# COMPACT_ATOMS: atom_id res chain seq x y z
N MET A 1 49.40 -5.41 34.92
CA MET A 1 50.04 -4.24 34.27
C MET A 1 50.69 -4.74 32.99
N MET A 2 50.06 -4.51 31.83
CA MET A 2 50.45 -3.53 30.80
C MET A 2 51.31 -4.21 29.71
N LYS A 3 51.15 -4.12 28.38
CA LYS A 3 50.22 -3.50 27.40
C LYS A 3 50.70 -4.01 26.01
N LEU A 4 49.79 -4.44 25.10
CA LEU A 4 49.34 -3.78 23.84
C LEU A 4 50.27 -3.83 22.60
N PHE A 5 49.61 -4.06 21.43
CA PHE A 5 50.04 -4.00 20.01
C PHE A 5 50.82 -5.24 19.47
N ALA A 6 50.52 -5.86 18.32
CA ALA A 6 49.70 -5.47 17.18
C ALA A 6 49.12 -6.71 16.44
N HIS A 7 47.83 -6.66 16.09
CA HIS A 7 47.17 -7.46 15.05
C HIS A 7 46.21 -6.51 14.33
N CYS A 8 46.59 -5.99 13.17
CA CYS A 8 45.73 -5.19 12.29
C CYS A 8 46.34 -5.15 10.89
N ILE A 9 45.96 -6.08 10.00
CA ILE A 9 45.75 -5.98 8.53
C ILE A 9 44.97 -7.28 8.16
N PRO A 10 43.81 -7.29 7.45
CA PRO A 10 43.43 -6.39 6.36
C PRO A 10 41.99 -5.82 6.46
N VAL A 11 41.87 -4.50 6.62
CA VAL A 11 40.62 -3.74 6.33
C VAL A 11 40.80 -2.84 5.09
N PHE A 12 41.97 -2.86 4.46
CA PHE A 12 42.33 -1.92 3.39
C PHE A 12 41.77 -2.25 1.99
N PHE A 13 41.18 -3.43 1.77
CA PHE A 13 40.64 -3.82 0.45
C PHE A 13 39.13 -3.62 0.28
N LEU A 14 38.39 -3.30 1.35
CA LEU A 14 36.93 -3.09 1.29
C LEU A 14 36.51 -1.61 1.27
N LEU A 15 37.43 -0.67 1.56
CA LEU A 15 37.12 0.76 1.64
C LEU A 15 37.38 1.54 0.34
N PHE A 16 38.14 0.96 -0.60
CA PHE A 16 38.46 1.62 -1.86
C PHE A 16 37.23 1.90 -2.76
N PRO A 17 36.23 1.00 -2.88
CA PRO A 17 35.03 1.27 -3.68
C PRO A 17 34.15 2.38 -3.08
N CYS A 18 34.05 2.44 -1.74
CA CYS A 18 33.30 3.49 -1.06
C CYS A 18 33.96 4.87 -1.17
N LEU A 19 35.30 4.94 -1.15
CA LEU A 19 36.01 6.21 -1.26
C LEU A 19 35.90 6.82 -2.66
N LEU A 20 35.83 5.98 -3.70
CA LEU A 20 35.59 6.40 -5.08
C LEU A 20 34.17 6.94 -5.28
N GLN A 21 33.16 6.27 -4.71
CA GLN A 21 31.77 6.77 -4.73
C GLN A 21 31.60 8.09 -3.98
N ALA A 22 32.30 8.31 -2.87
CA ALA A 22 32.24 9.55 -2.10
C ALA A 22 32.84 10.76 -2.85
N GLN A 23 33.88 10.54 -3.66
CA GLN A 23 34.48 11.59 -4.50
C GLN A 23 33.61 11.94 -5.70
N ASP A 24 32.88 10.97 -6.28
CA ASP A 24 31.98 11.21 -7.42
C ASP A 24 30.73 12.05 -7.05
N ILE A 25 30.34 12.08 -5.78
CA ILE A 25 29.25 12.94 -5.26
C ILE A 25 29.76 14.20 -4.52
N GLY A 26 31.06 14.48 -4.58
CA GLY A 26 31.64 15.76 -4.13
C GLY A 26 31.78 15.96 -2.61
N LEU A 27 31.65 14.92 -1.79
CA LEU A 27 31.78 15.05 -0.34
C LEU A 27 33.26 15.05 0.08
N GLN A 28 33.72 16.15 0.68
CA GLN A 28 35.05 16.24 1.30
C GLN A 28 34.99 15.86 2.79
N PRO A 29 36.05 15.29 3.39
CA PRO A 29 36.03 14.76 4.77
C PRO A 29 35.77 15.78 5.90
N ASN A 30 35.65 17.07 5.60
CA ASN A 30 35.52 18.14 6.59
C ASN A 30 34.27 19.03 6.42
N ASP A 31 33.30 18.65 5.58
CA ASP A 31 32.05 19.40 5.50
C ASP A 31 31.14 19.03 6.68
N THR A 32 31.16 19.89 7.70
CA THR A 32 30.11 19.92 8.73
C THR A 32 28.90 20.61 8.12
N ASN A 33 27.96 19.84 7.58
CA ASN A 33 26.69 20.39 7.10
C ASN A 33 25.82 20.80 8.31
N ASP A 34 25.99 22.04 8.75
CA ASP A 34 24.93 22.81 9.40
C ASP A 34 23.83 23.11 8.37
N GLY A 35 22.64 22.52 8.57
CA GLY A 35 21.41 22.96 7.91
C GLY A 35 20.77 21.96 6.95
N ILE A 36 20.19 20.87 7.49
CA ILE A 36 19.03 20.25 6.84
C ILE A 36 17.84 21.17 7.13
N TYR A 37 17.65 22.19 6.30
CA TYR A 37 16.35 22.84 6.20
C TYR A 37 15.44 21.89 5.41
N THR A 38 14.47 21.30 6.08
CA THR A 38 13.38 20.56 5.46
C THR A 38 12.62 21.48 4.51
N ALA A 39 12.88 21.34 3.21
CA ALA A 39 12.04 21.90 2.16
C ALA A 39 10.83 20.96 1.98
N VAL A 40 9.85 21.06 2.89
CA VAL A 40 8.62 20.24 2.93
C VAL A 40 7.82 20.32 1.60
N THR A 41 8.13 21.27 0.72
CA THR A 41 7.44 21.48 -0.56
C THR A 41 8.00 20.70 -1.74
N ASP A 42 9.25 20.22 -1.73
CA ASP A 42 9.83 19.48 -2.88
C ASP A 42 9.69 17.96 -2.75
N GLU A 43 9.81 17.41 -1.53
CA GLU A 43 9.61 15.97 -1.29
C GLU A 43 8.14 15.56 -1.52
N THR A 44 7.18 16.35 -1.07
CA THR A 44 5.74 16.08 -1.30
C THR A 44 5.38 16.10 -2.78
N VAL A 45 5.94 17.02 -3.56
CA VAL A 45 5.71 17.06 -5.02
C VAL A 45 6.36 15.85 -5.71
N PHE A 46 7.55 15.43 -5.27
CA PHE A 46 8.21 14.25 -5.82
C PHE A 46 7.46 12.95 -5.46
N GLU A 47 7.03 12.80 -4.20
CA GLU A 47 6.20 11.69 -3.74
C GLU A 47 4.83 11.67 -4.42
N PHE A 48 4.24 12.83 -4.70
CA PHE A 48 2.99 12.95 -5.47
C PHE A 48 3.17 12.57 -6.94
N MET A 49 4.25 13.01 -7.59
CA MET A 49 4.58 12.60 -8.96
C MET A 49 4.92 11.11 -9.07
N ASP A 50 5.53 10.53 -8.03
CA ASP A 50 5.81 9.09 -7.92
C ASP A 50 4.50 8.29 -7.68
N ALA A 51 3.64 8.75 -6.77
CA ALA A 51 2.40 8.07 -6.41
C ALA A 51 1.34 8.01 -7.54
N THR A 52 1.27 9.04 -8.38
CA THR A 52 0.30 9.11 -9.50
C THR A 52 0.64 8.14 -10.63
N GLY A 53 1.93 7.99 -10.94
CA GLY A 53 2.44 7.01 -11.90
C GLY A 53 2.46 5.57 -11.39
N GLU A 54 2.27 5.39 -10.08
CA GLU A 54 2.21 4.08 -9.44
C GLU A 54 0.81 3.44 -9.57
N LEU A 55 -0.30 4.20 -9.44
CA LEU A 55 -1.66 3.60 -9.43
C LEU A 55 -1.99 2.87 -10.74
N VAL A 56 -2.40 1.60 -10.64
CA VAL A 56 -2.81 0.80 -11.81
C VAL A 56 -4.32 0.60 -11.79
N LEU A 57 -5.03 1.16 -12.77
CA LEU A 57 -6.43 0.85 -12.99
C LEU A 57 -6.54 -0.54 -13.64
N LEU A 58 -6.90 -1.56 -12.86
CA LEU A 58 -6.94 -2.94 -13.31
C LEU A 58 -8.22 -3.25 -14.10
N LYS A 59 -9.35 -2.73 -13.63
CA LYS A 59 -10.67 -2.96 -14.21
C LYS A 59 -11.50 -1.68 -14.15
N ASN A 60 -12.27 -1.41 -15.20
CA ASN A 60 -13.21 -0.28 -15.26
C ASN A 60 -14.34 -0.58 -16.25
N HIS A 61 -15.29 -1.42 -15.84
CA HIS A 61 -16.38 -1.85 -16.71
C HIS A 61 -17.38 -0.72 -16.95
N GLY A 62 -17.83 -0.55 -18.20
CA GLY A 62 -18.82 0.46 -18.59
C GLY A 62 -18.36 1.91 -18.45
N GLY A 63 -17.07 2.16 -18.18
CA GLY A 63 -16.57 3.51 -17.87
C GLY A 63 -17.08 4.03 -16.53
N PHE A 64 -17.27 3.15 -15.54
CA PHE A 64 -17.79 3.50 -14.21
C PHE A 64 -16.91 4.55 -13.50
N LEU A 65 -15.60 4.50 -13.70
CA LEU A 65 -14.68 5.56 -13.34
C LEU A 65 -14.27 6.40 -14.57
N PRO A 66 -14.01 7.71 -14.40
CA PRO A 66 -14.06 8.45 -13.14
C PRO A 66 -15.48 8.80 -12.67
N LEU A 67 -15.65 9.01 -11.36
CA LEU A 67 -16.89 9.46 -10.74
C LEU A 67 -17.18 10.92 -11.10
N ASP A 68 -18.46 11.22 -11.32
CA ASP A 68 -18.96 12.59 -11.47
C ASP A 68 -19.49 13.09 -10.12
N ALA A 69 -18.76 14.01 -9.48
CA ALA A 69 -19.14 14.61 -8.22
C ALA A 69 -20.50 15.35 -8.27
N GLY A 70 -20.95 15.76 -9.46
CA GLY A 70 -22.28 16.36 -9.65
C GLY A 70 -23.42 15.36 -9.70
N GLN A 71 -23.13 14.06 -9.79
CA GLN A 71 -24.12 12.98 -9.89
C GLN A 71 -24.20 12.08 -8.65
N ILE A 72 -23.30 12.28 -7.68
CA ILE A 72 -23.29 11.53 -6.43
C ILE A 72 -23.53 12.48 -5.25
N ASN A 73 -24.40 12.07 -4.34
CA ASN A 73 -24.67 12.81 -3.10
C ASN A 73 -24.02 12.12 -1.90
N SER A 74 -23.69 10.85 -2.01
CA SER A 74 -23.20 10.04 -0.91
C SER A 74 -22.24 8.94 -1.33
N ILE A 75 -21.21 8.72 -0.52
CA ILE A 75 -20.21 7.67 -0.71
C ILE A 75 -20.00 6.88 0.58
N ALA A 76 -19.91 5.56 0.47
CA ALA A 76 -19.48 4.71 1.58
C ALA A 76 -18.00 4.36 1.41
N LEU A 77 -17.16 4.77 2.37
CA LEU A 77 -15.77 4.36 2.47
C LEU A 77 -15.69 3.23 3.49
N ILE A 78 -15.29 2.05 3.03
CA ILE A 78 -15.29 0.83 3.84
C ILE A 78 -13.91 0.20 3.76
N GLY A 79 -13.32 -0.21 4.88
CA GLY A 79 -12.02 -0.90 4.86
C GLY A 79 -10.92 -0.20 5.66
N ALA A 80 -9.68 -0.42 5.28
CA ALA A 80 -8.53 0.20 5.93
C ALA A 80 -8.19 1.58 5.35
N LYS A 81 -7.56 2.42 6.20
CA LYS A 81 -6.81 3.65 5.86
C LYS A 81 -7.28 4.41 4.61
N TYR A 82 -8.39 5.13 4.77
CA TYR A 82 -8.96 6.08 3.80
C TYR A 82 -9.10 7.51 4.37
N GLU A 83 -8.50 7.79 5.53
CA GLU A 83 -8.68 9.03 6.32
C GLU A 83 -8.31 10.31 5.52
N ASP A 84 -7.44 10.20 4.51
CA ASP A 84 -7.09 11.32 3.64
C ASP A 84 -8.02 11.47 2.42
N VAL A 85 -8.74 10.42 2.02
CA VAL A 85 -9.79 10.50 0.99
C VAL A 85 -10.97 11.32 1.52
N GLU A 86 -11.33 11.12 2.79
CA GLU A 86 -12.45 11.85 3.44
C GLU A 86 -12.26 13.36 3.41
N LYS A 87 -11.03 13.82 3.65
CA LYS A 87 -10.68 15.25 3.71
C LYS A 87 -10.89 15.97 2.37
N LEU A 88 -10.86 15.23 1.27
CA LEU A 88 -10.82 15.80 -0.09
C LEU A 88 -12.15 15.81 -0.81
N LEU A 89 -13.09 14.96 -0.38
CA LEU A 89 -14.44 14.90 -0.95
C LEU A 89 -15.27 16.17 -0.64
N GLY A 90 -14.84 16.96 0.33
CA GLY A 90 -15.48 18.22 0.74
C GLY A 90 -16.87 18.02 1.34
N ASP A 91 -17.51 19.13 1.73
CA ASP A 91 -18.81 19.10 2.45
C ASP A 91 -20.01 18.74 1.56
N SER A 92 -19.82 18.65 0.24
CA SER A 92 -20.91 18.42 -0.73
C SER A 92 -21.34 16.96 -0.86
N ILE A 93 -20.47 16.02 -0.48
CA ILE A 93 -20.75 14.57 -0.57
C ILE A 93 -20.85 14.02 0.85
N PHE A 94 -21.97 13.38 1.17
CA PHE A 94 -22.15 12.73 2.47
C PHE A 94 -21.30 11.46 2.55
N ILE A 95 -20.44 11.36 3.56
CA ILE A 95 -19.53 10.23 3.74
C ILE A 95 -20.08 9.28 4.81
N TYR A 96 -20.25 8.01 4.44
CA TYR A 96 -20.41 6.92 5.39
C TYR A 96 -19.08 6.19 5.57
N SER A 97 -18.48 6.33 6.75
CA SER A 97 -17.19 5.68 7.06
C SER A 97 -17.44 4.42 7.89
N VAL A 98 -16.92 3.28 7.43
CA VAL A 98 -17.02 2.01 8.15
C VAL A 98 -15.65 1.33 8.20
N PRO A 99 -15.13 0.99 9.39
CA PRO A 99 -13.87 0.28 9.48
C PRO A 99 -13.97 -1.09 8.82
N GLY A 100 -12.88 -1.51 8.16
CA GLY A 100 -12.74 -2.85 7.62
C GLY A 100 -12.70 -3.94 8.70
N VAL A 101 -12.78 -5.19 8.25
CA VAL A 101 -12.47 -6.34 9.10
C VAL A 101 -10.96 -6.51 9.12
N ASN A 102 -10.30 -5.85 10.08
CA ASN A 102 -8.83 -5.85 10.20
C ASN A 102 -8.31 -7.05 11.02
N LYS A 103 -6.98 -7.20 11.03
CA LYS A 103 -6.26 -8.24 11.78
C LYS A 103 -6.48 -8.16 13.29
N MET A 104 -6.35 -9.33 13.91
CA MET A 104 -6.48 -9.63 15.33
C MET A 104 -5.52 -8.86 16.27
N ASN A 105 -4.52 -8.13 15.76
CA ASN A 105 -3.45 -7.51 16.57
C ASN A 105 -3.30 -5.99 16.44
N ASP A 106 -4.06 -5.32 15.55
CA ASP A 106 -3.95 -3.87 15.40
C ASP A 106 -5.14 -3.19 16.10
N ILE A 107 -4.92 -2.80 17.36
CA ILE A 107 -5.93 -2.06 18.11
C ILE A 107 -5.73 -0.59 17.81
N LYS A 108 -6.67 0.03 17.09
CA LYS A 108 -6.76 1.48 17.08
C LYS A 108 -7.12 1.93 18.50
N ALA A 109 -6.40 2.93 19.00
CA ALA A 109 -6.74 3.54 20.28
C ALA A 109 -8.22 3.96 20.26
N LEU A 110 -8.90 3.80 21.39
CA LEU A 110 -10.31 4.12 21.46
C LEU A 110 -10.54 5.60 21.11
N ASP A 111 -11.41 5.84 20.13
CA ASP A 111 -11.82 7.19 19.77
C ASP A 111 -12.50 7.87 20.97
N SER A 112 -12.01 9.05 21.35
CA SER A 112 -12.53 9.81 22.48
C SER A 112 -14.02 10.19 22.34
N SER A 113 -14.58 10.15 21.13
CA SER A 113 -15.99 10.48 20.83
C SER A 113 -17.01 9.55 21.51
N VAL A 114 -16.58 8.38 21.99
CA VAL A 114 -17.48 7.44 22.69
C VAL A 114 -17.30 7.42 24.20
N VAL A 115 -16.33 8.16 24.75
CA VAL A 115 -16.11 8.27 26.21
C VAL A 115 -16.21 9.71 26.66
N TYR A 116 -16.97 9.94 27.73
CA TYR A 116 -17.27 11.26 28.24
C TYR A 116 -16.87 11.39 29.70
N ILE A 117 -16.26 12.52 30.05
CA ILE A 117 -16.26 13.07 31.40
C ILE A 117 -17.42 14.07 31.50
N GLY A 118 -17.95 14.28 32.70
CA GLY A 118 -19.18 15.07 32.92
C GLY A 118 -19.28 16.38 32.13
N GLN A 119 -20.51 16.86 31.89
CA GLN A 119 -20.83 18.01 31.03
C GLN A 119 -20.48 17.83 29.52
N GLY A 120 -20.46 16.59 29.03
CA GLY A 120 -20.35 16.32 27.59
C GLY A 120 -18.95 16.50 27.00
N VAL A 121 -17.91 16.53 27.84
CA VAL A 121 -16.52 16.63 27.38
C VAL A 121 -15.99 15.24 27.03
N ASN A 122 -15.51 15.06 25.80
CA ASN A 122 -14.91 13.79 25.37
C ASN A 122 -13.53 13.54 26.00
N GLY A 123 -13.31 12.31 26.46
CA GLY A 123 -12.05 11.79 27.01
C GLY A 123 -12.21 11.07 28.34
N PHE A 124 -11.10 10.92 29.04
CA PHE A 124 -10.96 10.28 30.35
C PHE A 124 -10.47 11.28 31.38
N SER A 125 -11.00 11.17 32.60
CA SER A 125 -10.45 11.84 33.77
C SER A 125 -9.28 11.00 34.28
N ALA A 126 -8.06 11.53 34.20
CA ALA A 126 -6.86 10.80 34.55
C ALA A 126 -6.25 11.33 35.86
N LYS A 127 -5.97 10.40 36.79
CA LYS A 127 -5.28 10.66 38.05
C LYS A 127 -3.97 9.88 38.05
N TYR A 128 -2.85 10.59 38.14
CA TYR A 128 -1.52 10.00 38.19
C TYR A 128 -0.99 9.99 39.62
N TYR A 129 -0.32 8.92 40.02
CA TYR A 129 0.14 8.68 41.38
C TYR A 129 1.60 8.23 41.39
N ASN A 130 2.36 8.65 42.41
CA ASN A 130 3.73 8.19 42.68
C ASN A 130 3.72 6.92 43.55
N ASN A 131 2.96 5.92 43.11
CA ASN A 131 2.88 4.58 43.70
C ASN A 131 2.35 3.58 42.68
N LEU A 132 2.41 2.27 42.96
CA LEU A 132 1.93 1.20 42.07
C LEU A 132 0.49 0.76 42.34
N LYS A 133 -0.31 1.51 43.11
CA LYS A 133 -1.63 1.09 43.59
C LYS A 133 -2.79 1.89 42.98
N ALA A 134 -2.52 2.87 42.12
CA ALA A 134 -3.51 3.76 41.50
C ALA A 134 -4.49 4.40 42.51
N SER A 135 -4.01 4.69 43.72
CA SER A 135 -4.86 5.18 44.82
C SER A 135 -4.13 6.14 45.75
N GLY A 136 -4.92 6.84 46.57
CA GLY A 136 -4.43 7.89 47.48
C GLY A 136 -4.56 9.29 46.88
N THR A 137 -3.67 10.20 47.28
CA THR A 137 -3.64 11.57 46.74
C THR A 137 -2.89 11.57 45.40
N PRO A 138 -3.50 12.00 44.28
CA PRO A 138 -2.83 12.06 42.99
C PRO A 138 -1.78 13.17 42.96
N ALA A 139 -0.65 12.91 42.31
CA ALA A 139 0.40 13.89 42.03
C ALA A 139 0.01 14.82 40.86
N LYS A 140 -0.84 14.34 39.95
CA LYS A 140 -1.32 15.09 38.79
C LYS A 140 -2.74 14.64 38.41
N PHE A 141 -3.55 15.61 38.02
CA PHE A 141 -4.91 15.43 37.51
C PHE A 141 -5.02 16.11 36.14
N VAL A 142 -5.51 15.39 35.14
CA VAL A 142 -5.68 15.88 33.75
C VAL A 142 -6.89 15.23 33.08
N THR A 143 -7.21 15.73 31.89
CA THR A 143 -8.11 15.07 30.95
C THR A 143 -7.30 14.53 29.79
N ASP A 144 -7.27 13.21 29.64
CA ASP A 144 -6.64 12.55 28.51
C ASP A 144 -7.70 12.23 27.46
N LYS A 145 -7.46 12.61 26.21
CA LYS A 145 -8.41 12.33 25.13
C LYS A 145 -8.53 10.84 24.84
N GLN A 146 -7.41 10.14 24.88
CA GLN A 146 -7.30 8.71 24.62
C GLN A 146 -6.27 8.09 25.55
N ILE A 147 -6.32 6.78 25.72
CA ILE A 147 -5.26 6.01 26.36
C ILE A 147 -4.44 5.37 25.23
N ASP A 148 -3.44 6.13 24.75
CA ASP A 148 -2.47 5.71 23.75
C ASP A 148 -1.14 6.39 24.08
N PHE A 149 -0.42 5.80 25.03
CA PHE A 149 0.78 6.38 25.59
C PHE A 149 1.96 5.44 25.39
N TYR A 150 3.03 5.99 24.81
CA TYR A 150 4.36 5.41 24.80
C TYR A 150 5.32 6.45 25.38
N TRP A 151 5.60 6.33 26.67
CA TRP A 151 6.56 7.21 27.33
C TRP A 151 7.99 6.67 27.20
N GLY A 152 8.18 5.39 26.86
CA GLY A 152 9.51 4.80 26.88
C GLY A 152 10.12 5.01 28.26
N ASN A 153 11.38 5.46 28.34
CA ASN A 153 12.03 5.75 29.62
C ASN A 153 11.72 7.15 30.19
N ASP A 154 10.87 7.94 29.52
CA ASP A 154 10.46 9.26 30.01
C ASP A 154 9.32 9.17 31.03
N ILE A 155 9.05 10.29 31.70
CA ILE A 155 7.94 10.41 32.66
C ILE A 155 6.74 11.12 32.03
N PRO A 156 5.49 10.75 32.39
CA PRO A 156 4.29 11.39 31.86
C PRO A 156 4.23 12.91 32.13
N TYR A 157 4.65 13.31 33.34
CA TYR A 157 4.71 14.70 33.77
C TYR A 157 5.85 14.91 34.77
N PRO A 158 6.38 16.14 34.94
CA PRO A 158 7.46 16.43 35.89
C PRO A 158 7.15 16.10 37.36
N GLN A 159 5.88 16.00 37.75
CA GLN A 159 5.44 15.62 39.10
C GLN A 159 5.50 14.11 39.36
N ILE A 160 5.77 13.30 38.33
CA ILE A 160 5.72 11.85 38.38
C ILE A 160 7.11 11.27 38.62
N ASP A 161 7.20 10.33 39.54
CA ASP A 161 8.44 9.60 39.84
C ASP A 161 8.71 8.56 38.75
N SER A 162 9.88 8.63 38.11
CA SER A 162 10.28 7.71 37.04
C SER A 162 10.58 6.29 37.52
N SER A 163 10.79 6.09 38.82
CA SER A 163 11.08 4.78 39.39
C SER A 163 9.83 3.91 39.51
N ALA A 164 8.67 4.52 39.75
CA ALA A 164 7.40 3.83 39.90
C ALA A 164 6.23 4.82 39.87
N PHE A 165 5.24 4.58 39.01
CA PHE A 165 4.01 5.36 38.97
C PHE A 165 2.80 4.52 38.57
N SER A 166 1.62 5.07 38.81
CA SER A 166 0.36 4.50 38.31
C SER A 166 -0.59 5.59 37.85
N VAL A 167 -1.55 5.18 37.03
CA VAL A 167 -2.60 6.05 36.50
C VAL A 167 -3.93 5.36 36.66
N SER A 168 -4.96 6.12 37.02
CA SER A 168 -6.36 5.68 36.98
C SER A 168 -7.13 6.61 36.06
N TRP A 169 -7.69 6.06 34.99
CA TRP A 169 -8.57 6.73 34.04
C TRP A 169 -10.01 6.34 34.32
N ASP A 170 -10.87 7.34 34.47
CA ASP A 170 -12.31 7.17 34.66
C ASP A 170 -13.09 7.89 33.54
N GLY A 171 -14.15 7.27 33.02
CA GLY A 171 -15.03 7.89 32.02
C GLY A 171 -16.38 7.18 31.89
N THR A 172 -17.34 7.83 31.23
CA THR A 172 -18.63 7.24 30.86
C THR A 172 -18.59 6.82 29.39
N LEU A 173 -18.59 5.51 29.14
CA LEU A 173 -18.66 4.91 27.82
C LEU A 173 -20.11 4.92 27.31
N ILE A 174 -20.31 5.51 26.12
CA ILE A 174 -21.54 5.43 25.34
C ILE A 174 -21.19 4.74 24.01
N PRO A 175 -21.37 3.41 23.92
CA PRO A 175 -20.88 2.66 22.78
C PRO A 175 -21.80 2.83 21.57
N GLN A 176 -21.21 2.82 20.38
CA GLN A 176 -21.98 2.86 19.13
C GLN A 176 -22.47 1.45 18.70
N HIS A 177 -21.87 0.39 19.26
CA HIS A 177 -22.20 -1.01 19.00
C HIS A 177 -21.89 -1.88 20.23
N GLY A 178 -22.39 -3.11 20.25
CA GLY A 178 -21.92 -4.15 21.17
C GLY A 178 -22.58 -5.51 20.94
N PRO A 179 -22.09 -6.60 21.58
CA PRO A 179 -20.94 -6.68 22.48
C PRO A 179 -19.59 -6.31 21.83
N ILE A 180 -18.65 -5.88 22.67
CA ILE A 180 -17.29 -5.49 22.23
C ILE A 180 -16.23 -6.27 22.98
N LYS A 181 -15.09 -6.52 22.33
CA LYS A 181 -13.89 -7.05 22.96
C LYS A 181 -12.97 -5.88 23.28
N VAL A 182 -12.80 -5.61 24.56
CA VAL A 182 -11.82 -4.63 25.03
C VAL A 182 -10.42 -5.22 24.99
N LYS A 183 -9.43 -4.41 24.63
CA LYS A 183 -8.02 -4.80 24.65
C LYS A 183 -7.15 -3.71 25.27
N LEU A 184 -6.18 -4.14 26.07
CA LEU A 184 -5.12 -3.32 26.64
C LEU A 184 -3.78 -3.86 26.15
N ILE A 185 -3.00 -3.04 25.45
CA ILE A 185 -1.58 -3.30 25.20
C ILE A 185 -0.82 -2.54 26.27
N HIS A 186 -0.01 -3.22 27.06
CA HIS A 186 0.70 -2.58 28.18
C HIS A 186 1.95 -3.37 28.54
N ASN A 187 2.97 -2.68 29.06
CA ASN A 187 3.99 -3.32 29.89
C ASN A 187 3.62 -3.16 31.36
N ASP A 188 4.16 -4.00 32.24
CA ASP A 188 3.76 -4.03 33.65
C ASP A 188 2.27 -4.28 33.84
N GLY A 189 1.57 -3.59 34.74
CA GLY A 189 0.24 -4.02 35.15
C GLY A 189 -0.89 -3.12 34.71
N CYS A 190 -2.03 -3.74 34.38
CA CYS A 190 -3.26 -3.03 34.06
C CYS A 190 -4.50 -3.71 34.66
N ARG A 191 -5.56 -2.93 34.86
CA ARG A 191 -6.90 -3.41 35.22
C ARG A 191 -7.95 -2.65 34.44
N LEU A 192 -9.06 -3.33 34.15
CA LEU A 192 -10.24 -2.70 33.57
C LEU A 192 -11.46 -3.06 34.41
N TYR A 193 -12.26 -2.04 34.72
CA TYR A 193 -13.55 -2.19 35.38
C TYR A 193 -14.66 -1.59 34.52
N LEU A 194 -15.81 -2.25 34.51
CA LEU A 194 -17.04 -1.77 33.89
C LEU A 194 -18.14 -1.75 34.96
N ASP A 195 -18.74 -0.59 35.20
CA ASP A 195 -19.71 -0.35 36.28
C ASP A 195 -19.21 -0.85 37.66
N GLY A 196 -17.92 -0.64 37.92
CA GLY A 196 -17.23 -1.07 39.13
C GLY A 196 -16.91 -2.57 39.21
N LYS A 197 -17.32 -3.38 38.22
CA LYS A 197 -16.96 -4.80 38.15
C LYS A 197 -15.62 -4.97 37.44
N LEU A 198 -14.68 -5.68 38.07
CA LEU A 198 -13.40 -6.05 37.48
C LEU A 198 -13.60 -7.00 36.30
N ILE A 199 -13.10 -6.60 35.12
CA ILE A 199 -13.19 -7.34 33.85
C ILE A 199 -11.84 -7.90 33.43
N ILE A 200 -10.78 -7.11 33.52
CA ILE A 200 -9.39 -7.52 33.28
C ILE A 200 -8.60 -7.29 34.56
N ASP A 201 -7.90 -8.32 35.04
CA ASP A 201 -6.98 -8.24 36.19
C ASP A 201 -5.60 -8.76 35.79
N ALA A 202 -4.75 -7.86 35.31
CA ALA A 202 -3.38 -8.16 34.89
C ALA A 202 -2.39 -7.29 35.68
N TRP A 203 -2.53 -7.25 37.01
CA TRP A 203 -1.78 -6.33 37.89
C TRP A 203 -0.41 -6.88 38.31
N GLU A 204 0.42 -7.22 37.34
CA GLU A 204 1.75 -7.80 37.54
C GLU A 204 2.79 -7.10 36.66
N ALA A 205 3.98 -6.84 37.21
CA ALA A 205 5.10 -6.24 36.47
C ALA A 205 5.62 -7.22 35.40
N GLY A 206 6.07 -6.72 34.25
CA GLY A 206 6.49 -7.61 33.17
C GLY A 206 6.59 -6.97 31.79
N PRO A 207 6.92 -7.79 30.77
CA PRO A 207 7.09 -7.31 29.41
C PRO A 207 5.76 -6.84 28.80
N VAL A 208 5.86 -6.18 27.64
CA VAL A 208 4.70 -5.79 26.84
C VAL A 208 3.86 -7.02 26.50
N ARG A 209 2.56 -6.96 26.82
CA ARG A 209 1.57 -7.99 26.52
C ARG A 209 0.22 -7.38 26.16
N ILE A 210 -0.69 -8.23 25.71
CA ILE A 210 -2.06 -7.85 25.35
C ILE A 210 -3.02 -8.63 26.25
N ASP A 211 -3.81 -7.91 27.03
CA ASP A 211 -4.91 -8.47 27.80
C ASP A 211 -6.24 -8.07 27.18
N SER A 212 -7.19 -8.99 27.12
CA SER A 212 -8.47 -8.74 26.45
C SER A 212 -9.63 -9.48 27.08
N ALA A 213 -10.82 -8.90 26.98
CA ALA A 213 -12.05 -9.49 27.50
C ALA A 213 -13.25 -9.05 26.66
N TRP A 214 -14.26 -9.91 26.56
CA TRP A 214 -15.56 -9.53 26.02
C TRP A 214 -16.36 -8.81 27.11
N ILE A 215 -16.94 -7.67 26.77
CA ILE A 215 -17.95 -7.01 27.57
C ILE A 215 -19.26 -6.94 26.80
N ASN A 216 -20.34 -7.31 27.49
CA ASN A 216 -21.68 -7.28 26.93
C ASN A 216 -22.28 -5.90 27.18
N ILE A 217 -22.32 -5.08 26.13
CA ILE A 217 -22.85 -3.72 26.16
C ILE A 217 -23.76 -3.52 24.94
N GLU A 218 -24.66 -2.56 25.03
CA GLU A 218 -25.64 -2.26 23.99
C GLU A 218 -25.42 -0.86 23.45
N LYS A 219 -25.65 -0.67 22.14
CA LYS A 219 -25.58 0.62 21.47
C LYS A 219 -26.39 1.69 22.21
N GLY A 220 -25.76 2.82 22.50
CA GLY A 220 -26.38 3.94 23.20
C GLY A 220 -26.58 3.74 24.71
N GLY A 221 -26.19 2.59 25.26
CA GLY A 221 -26.12 2.38 26.71
C GLY A 221 -25.08 3.31 27.36
N SER A 222 -25.14 3.46 28.68
CA SER A 222 -24.21 4.29 29.44
C SER A 222 -23.53 3.43 30.49
N TYR A 223 -22.20 3.32 30.42
CA TYR A 223 -21.40 2.44 31.28
C TYR A 223 -20.25 3.22 31.91
N ASN A 224 -20.02 3.04 33.20
CA ASN A 224 -18.83 3.59 33.85
C ASN A 224 -17.63 2.72 33.52
N LEU A 225 -16.63 3.30 32.88
CA LEU A 225 -15.39 2.64 32.50
C LEU A 225 -14.26 3.20 33.36
N GLN A 226 -13.55 2.30 34.05
CA GLN A 226 -12.33 2.63 34.77
C GLN A 226 -11.19 1.74 34.28
N ILE A 227 -10.02 2.33 34.04
CA ILE A 227 -8.80 1.63 33.67
C ILE A 227 -7.69 2.09 34.59
N ASP A 228 -7.05 1.14 35.26
CA ASP A 228 -5.85 1.41 36.04
C ASP A 228 -4.63 0.83 35.33
N TYR A 229 -3.50 1.51 35.45
CA TYR A 229 -2.20 1.08 34.93
C TYR A 229 -1.11 1.40 35.96
N PHE A 230 -0.05 0.59 36.03
CA PHE A 230 1.19 0.98 36.69
C PHE A 230 2.40 0.65 35.84
N SER A 231 3.46 1.43 36.05
CA SER A 231 4.82 1.11 35.61
C SER A 231 5.74 0.99 36.84
N ASP A 232 6.51 -0.10 36.89
CA ASP A 232 7.49 -0.39 37.95
C ASP A 232 8.93 -0.05 37.50
N GLY A 233 9.04 1.06 36.77
CA GLY A 233 10.29 1.57 36.20
C GLY A 233 10.63 1.02 34.81
N GLY A 234 11.58 1.67 34.14
CA GLY A 234 11.97 1.33 32.77
C GLY A 234 10.98 1.82 31.71
N PRO A 235 10.99 1.24 30.49
CA PRO A 235 10.14 1.70 29.41
C PRO A 235 8.64 1.49 29.69
N SER A 236 7.83 2.54 29.63
CA SER A 236 6.38 2.48 29.90
C SER A 236 5.52 2.75 28.66
N LEU A 237 4.46 1.95 28.52
CA LEU A 237 3.52 1.87 27.41
C LEU A 237 2.16 1.40 27.92
N VAL A 238 1.11 2.09 27.52
CA VAL A 238 -0.27 1.62 27.68
C VAL A 238 -1.15 2.14 26.55
N LYS A 239 -1.91 1.25 25.92
CA LYS A 239 -2.88 1.54 24.87
C LYS A 239 -4.18 0.78 25.15
N PHE A 240 -5.30 1.46 25.03
CA PHE A 240 -6.63 0.90 25.17
C PHE A 240 -7.44 1.06 23.89
N GLY A 241 -8.15 0.01 23.49
CA GLY A 241 -9.09 0.09 22.37
C GLY A 241 -10.07 -1.08 22.31
N PHE A 242 -10.94 -1.03 21.29
CA PHE A 242 -11.99 -2.02 21.07
C PHE A 242 -11.72 -2.86 19.83
N GLU A 243 -12.19 -4.10 19.87
CA GLU A 243 -12.42 -4.96 18.72
C GLU A 243 -13.92 -5.32 18.70
N TYR A 244 -14.60 -5.05 17.60
CA TYR A 244 -16.01 -5.40 17.42
C TYR A 244 -16.16 -6.84 16.89
N LEU A 245 -17.30 -7.49 17.16
CA LEU A 245 -17.63 -8.73 16.45
C LEU A 245 -17.71 -8.46 14.94
N LYS A 246 -17.05 -9.33 14.16
CA LYS A 246 -16.94 -9.20 12.70
C LYS A 246 -18.32 -9.14 12.04
N GLU A 247 -19.30 -9.87 12.56
CA GLU A 247 -20.67 -9.87 12.04
C GLU A 247 -21.33 -8.48 12.11
N PHE A 248 -21.08 -7.69 13.15
CA PHE A 248 -21.63 -6.33 13.24
C PHE A 248 -20.96 -5.37 12.27
N LEU A 249 -19.63 -5.48 12.10
CA LEU A 249 -18.91 -4.68 11.11
C LEU A 249 -19.43 -4.98 9.70
N ILE A 250 -19.71 -6.25 9.40
CA ILE A 250 -20.32 -6.66 8.13
C ILE A 250 -21.73 -6.06 7.99
N GLN A 251 -22.58 -6.17 9.00
CA GLN A 251 -23.95 -5.63 8.94
C GLN A 251 -23.97 -4.11 8.76
N GLU A 252 -23.13 -3.39 9.49
CA GLU A 252 -23.02 -1.93 9.37
C GLU A 252 -22.52 -1.53 7.99
N ALA A 253 -21.44 -2.16 7.50
CA ALA A 253 -20.91 -1.92 6.16
C ALA A 253 -21.96 -2.14 5.08
N VAL A 254 -22.74 -3.22 5.17
CA VAL A 254 -23.87 -3.51 4.27
C VAL A 254 -24.97 -2.45 4.36
N GLU A 255 -25.33 -2.00 5.56
CA GLU A 255 -26.33 -0.95 5.76
C GLU A 255 -25.88 0.39 5.15
N LYS A 256 -24.62 0.78 5.36
CA LYS A 256 -24.05 2.00 4.79
C LYS A 256 -23.91 1.90 3.27
N ALA A 257 -23.44 0.77 2.76
CA ALA A 257 -23.34 0.50 1.33
C ALA A 257 -24.70 0.68 0.63
N ARG A 258 -25.78 0.15 1.21
CA ARG A 258 -27.15 0.29 0.68
C ARG A 258 -27.64 1.74 0.61
N ARG A 259 -27.12 2.62 1.48
CA ARG A 259 -27.54 4.04 1.57
C ARG A 259 -26.70 4.96 0.69
N ALA A 260 -25.49 4.57 0.34
CA ALA A 260 -24.60 5.37 -0.48
C ALA A 260 -24.93 5.22 -1.97
N ASP A 261 -24.64 6.25 -2.77
CA ASP A 261 -24.75 6.17 -4.23
C ASP A 261 -23.62 5.29 -4.81
N VAL A 262 -22.44 5.38 -4.20
CA VAL A 262 -21.22 4.65 -4.56
C VAL A 262 -20.54 4.10 -3.32
N VAL A 263 -19.91 2.93 -3.45
CA VAL A 263 -19.03 2.36 -2.41
C VAL A 263 -17.58 2.35 -2.90
N VAL A 264 -16.65 2.75 -2.04
CA VAL A 264 -15.22 2.53 -2.23
C VAL A 264 -14.74 1.63 -1.09
N TYR A 265 -14.39 0.41 -1.45
CA TYR A 265 -13.88 -0.59 -0.52
C TYR A 265 -12.35 -0.66 -0.59
N PHE A 266 -11.67 -0.43 0.53
CA PHE A 266 -10.22 -0.49 0.67
C PHE A 266 -9.78 -1.84 1.24
N VAL A 267 -9.05 -2.60 0.44
CA VAL A 267 -8.48 -3.90 0.83
C VAL A 267 -7.10 -3.69 1.44
N GLU A 268 -6.91 -4.21 2.64
CA GLU A 268 -5.60 -4.21 3.30
C GLU A 268 -4.89 -5.56 3.12
N GLN A 269 -3.58 -5.51 2.84
CA GLN A 269 -2.76 -6.72 2.78
C GLN A 269 -2.67 -7.43 4.13
N ALA A 270 -2.90 -8.74 4.11
CA ALA A 270 -2.70 -9.60 5.25
C ALA A 270 -1.32 -10.29 5.21
N PHE A 271 -0.76 -10.51 6.40
CA PHE A 271 0.39 -11.37 6.66
C PHE A 271 -0.21 -12.57 7.37
N ILE A 272 -0.39 -13.69 6.66
CA ILE A 272 -1.05 -14.89 7.18
C ILE A 272 0.05 -15.87 7.59
N TYR A 273 0.08 -16.21 8.87
CA TYR A 273 0.98 -17.25 9.37
C TYR A 273 0.42 -18.62 8.99
N GLU A 274 1.19 -19.36 8.21
CA GLU A 274 0.84 -20.70 7.77
C GLU A 274 1.25 -21.73 8.84
N PRO A 275 0.60 -22.91 8.91
CA PRO A 275 0.90 -23.94 9.92
C PRO A 275 2.35 -24.46 9.90
N ASP A 276 3.06 -24.25 8.79
CA ASP A 276 4.48 -24.63 8.61
C ASP A 276 5.47 -23.55 9.12
N GLY A 277 4.96 -22.44 9.65
CA GLY A 277 5.76 -21.30 10.12
C GLY A 277 6.10 -20.28 9.04
N GLY A 278 5.65 -20.48 7.79
CA GLY A 278 5.75 -19.51 6.72
C GLY A 278 4.80 -18.32 6.90
N ILE A 279 5.05 -17.23 6.18
CA ILE A 279 4.16 -16.07 6.10
C ILE A 279 3.69 -15.95 4.67
N SER A 280 2.39 -16.16 4.43
CA SER A 280 1.76 -15.83 3.15
C SER A 280 1.40 -14.35 3.12
N ILE A 281 1.87 -13.67 2.08
CA ILE A 281 1.59 -12.26 1.77
C ILE A 281 0.73 -12.10 0.51
N SER A 282 0.44 -13.22 -0.16
CA SER A 282 -0.35 -13.29 -1.40
C SER A 282 -1.83 -13.45 -1.15
N LYS A 283 -2.34 -13.37 0.09
CA LYS A 283 -3.74 -13.70 0.40
C LYS A 283 -4.49 -12.53 1.03
N ILE A 284 -5.76 -12.40 0.65
CA ILE A 284 -6.75 -11.60 1.37
C ILE A 284 -7.37 -12.51 2.44
N ILE A 285 -7.59 -12.01 3.66
CA ILE A 285 -8.24 -12.83 4.68
C ILE A 285 -9.69 -13.15 4.28
N PRO A 286 -10.20 -14.36 4.56
CA PRO A 286 -11.54 -14.78 4.14
C PRO A 286 -12.67 -13.81 4.55
N GLU A 287 -12.52 -13.12 5.68
CA GLU A 287 -13.53 -12.18 6.15
C GLU A 287 -13.55 -10.87 5.37
N GLN A 288 -12.41 -10.39 4.86
CA GLN A 288 -12.38 -9.25 3.94
C GLN A 288 -13.05 -9.66 2.62
N SER A 289 -12.74 -10.82 2.06
CA SER A 289 -13.40 -11.34 0.85
C SER A 289 -14.90 -11.53 1.02
N LYS A 290 -15.34 -12.02 2.18
CA LYS A 290 -16.77 -12.12 2.51
C LYS A 290 -17.41 -10.74 2.56
N LEU A 291 -16.77 -9.78 3.24
CA LEU A 291 -17.31 -8.43 3.37
C LEU A 291 -17.44 -7.74 2.00
N ILE A 292 -16.44 -7.84 1.13
CA ILE A 292 -16.49 -7.29 -0.24
C ILE A 292 -17.70 -7.81 -1.00
N ARG A 293 -17.98 -9.12 -0.92
CA ARG A 293 -19.16 -9.74 -1.56
C ARG A 293 -20.47 -9.22 -1.01
N GLU A 294 -20.60 -9.15 0.32
CA GLU A 294 -21.83 -8.67 0.97
C GLU A 294 -22.09 -7.19 0.64
N VAL A 295 -21.04 -6.37 0.63
CA VAL A 295 -21.09 -4.95 0.23
C VAL A 295 -21.50 -4.80 -1.23
N TYR A 296 -20.88 -5.55 -2.15
CA TYR A 296 -21.24 -5.51 -3.57
C TYR A 296 -22.69 -5.96 -3.81
N ASN A 297 -23.13 -7.02 -3.14
CA ASN A 297 -24.52 -7.48 -3.22
C ASN A 297 -25.52 -6.42 -2.72
N ALA A 298 -25.12 -5.61 -1.74
CA ALA A 298 -25.93 -4.51 -1.23
C ALA A 298 -25.89 -3.27 -2.13
N ASN A 299 -24.76 -3.03 -2.80
CA ASN A 299 -24.59 -1.92 -3.73
C ASN A 299 -23.63 -2.29 -4.89
N PRO A 300 -24.14 -2.54 -6.10
CA PRO A 300 -23.31 -2.93 -7.24
C PRO A 300 -22.42 -1.79 -7.78
N ASN A 301 -22.64 -0.54 -7.35
CA ASN A 301 -21.75 0.60 -7.62
C ASN A 301 -20.54 0.58 -6.67
N THR A 302 -19.87 -0.58 -6.56
CA THR A 302 -18.72 -0.78 -5.68
C THR A 302 -17.42 -0.69 -6.46
N ILE A 303 -16.50 0.12 -5.97
CA ILE A 303 -15.11 0.22 -6.42
C ILE A 303 -14.25 -0.47 -5.38
N VAL A 304 -13.31 -1.32 -5.81
CA VAL A 304 -12.32 -1.93 -4.90
C VAL A 304 -10.96 -1.29 -5.12
N VAL A 305 -10.36 -0.80 -4.04
CA VAL A 305 -9.01 -0.23 -4.01
C VAL A 305 -8.11 -1.19 -3.24
N LEU A 306 -7.15 -1.80 -3.93
CA LEU A 306 -6.20 -2.76 -3.37
C LEU A 306 -4.99 -2.02 -2.82
N GLN A 307 -4.91 -1.91 -1.49
CA GLN A 307 -3.75 -1.34 -0.80
C GLN A 307 -2.77 -2.45 -0.42
N THR A 308 -2.13 -3.06 -1.43
CA THR A 308 -1.28 -4.26 -1.26
C THR A 308 0.09 -4.09 -1.89
N GLY A 309 1.16 -4.52 -1.21
CA GLY A 309 2.54 -4.40 -1.71
C GLY A 309 2.92 -5.41 -2.81
N SER A 310 2.04 -6.36 -3.12
CA SER A 310 2.25 -7.39 -4.13
C SER A 310 0.91 -7.81 -4.76
N ALA A 311 0.98 -8.70 -5.76
CA ALA A 311 -0.19 -9.48 -6.16
C ALA A 311 -0.77 -10.20 -4.94
N VAL A 312 -2.09 -10.15 -4.80
CA VAL A 312 -2.86 -10.93 -3.83
C VAL A 312 -3.91 -11.76 -4.56
N ASP A 313 -4.25 -12.92 -4.05
CA ASP A 313 -5.33 -13.73 -4.57
C ASP A 313 -6.64 -12.96 -4.41
N ILE A 314 -7.14 -12.49 -5.54
CA ILE A 314 -8.44 -11.84 -5.65
C ILE A 314 -9.42 -12.91 -6.11
N GLU A 315 -10.25 -13.36 -5.17
CA GLU A 315 -11.20 -14.46 -5.36
C GLU A 315 -12.22 -14.14 -6.48
N GLU A 316 -13.21 -15.03 -6.65
CA GLU A 316 -14.26 -14.88 -7.67
C GLU A 316 -15.02 -13.55 -7.62
N TRP A 317 -15.07 -12.86 -6.47
CA TRP A 317 -15.73 -11.56 -6.35
C TRP A 317 -15.17 -10.52 -7.33
N ALA A 318 -13.90 -10.62 -7.74
CA ALA A 318 -13.29 -9.68 -8.69
C ALA A 318 -13.94 -9.74 -10.09
N PHE A 319 -14.64 -10.83 -10.44
CA PHE A 319 -15.40 -10.90 -11.69
C PHE A 319 -16.60 -9.95 -11.70
N ASP A 320 -17.22 -9.74 -10.55
CA ASP A 320 -18.45 -8.96 -10.43
C ASP A 320 -18.16 -7.46 -10.21
N ILE A 321 -17.11 -7.13 -9.45
CA ILE A 321 -16.77 -5.74 -9.14
C ILE A 321 -16.52 -4.92 -10.42
N PRO A 322 -17.22 -3.80 -10.66
CA PRO A 322 -17.09 -3.03 -11.89
C PRO A 322 -15.71 -2.38 -12.05
N SER A 323 -15.13 -1.86 -10.96
CA SER A 323 -13.86 -1.15 -11.00
C SER A 323 -12.91 -1.60 -9.90
N ILE A 324 -11.65 -1.86 -10.28
CA ILE A 324 -10.58 -2.29 -9.38
C ILE A 324 -9.35 -1.41 -9.64
N ILE A 325 -8.82 -0.80 -8.59
CA ILE A 325 -7.60 0.00 -8.60
C ILE A 325 -6.55 -0.70 -7.74
N GLN A 326 -5.36 -0.92 -8.28
CA GLN A 326 -4.18 -1.26 -7.48
C GLN A 326 -3.54 0.02 -6.97
N ALA A 327 -3.53 0.21 -5.65
CA ALA A 327 -3.01 1.40 -4.98
C ALA A 327 -1.74 1.18 -4.17
N TRP A 328 -1.19 -0.04 -4.22
CA TRP A 328 0.04 -0.42 -3.53
C TRP A 328 -0.02 -0.14 -2.02
N THR A 329 1.12 -0.14 -1.34
CA THR A 329 1.17 0.22 0.07
C THR A 329 1.05 1.74 0.22
N PRO A 330 0.07 2.27 1.00
CA PRO A 330 -0.14 3.70 1.12
C PRO A 330 1.07 4.44 1.71
N LYS A 331 1.49 5.52 1.05
CA LYS A 331 2.45 6.54 1.51
C LYS A 331 1.67 7.80 1.97
N GLN A 332 2.38 8.84 2.41
CA GLN A 332 1.77 10.04 3.02
C GLN A 332 0.72 10.74 2.12
N GLU A 333 0.85 10.65 0.79
CA GLU A 333 -0.08 11.28 -0.18
C GLU A 333 -1.00 10.30 -0.92
N SER A 334 -1.07 9.04 -0.49
CA SER A 334 -1.85 8.02 -1.21
C SER A 334 -3.35 8.28 -1.18
N GLY A 335 -3.91 8.84 -0.10
CA GLY A 335 -5.34 9.18 -0.08
C GLY A 335 -5.69 10.29 -1.06
N THR A 336 -4.82 11.29 -1.21
CA THR A 336 -4.95 12.36 -2.21
C THR A 336 -4.99 11.81 -3.62
N THR A 337 -3.97 11.02 -3.94
CA THR A 337 -3.82 10.41 -5.26
C THR A 337 -5.01 9.51 -5.60
N ILE A 338 -5.48 8.70 -4.65
CA ILE A 338 -6.65 7.83 -4.84
C ILE A 338 -7.90 8.67 -5.10
N ALA A 339 -8.15 9.73 -4.32
CA ALA A 339 -9.30 10.61 -4.52
C ALA A 339 -9.25 11.28 -5.91
N GLU A 340 -8.11 11.80 -6.32
CA GLU A 340 -7.94 12.45 -7.62
C GLU A 340 -8.15 11.49 -8.80
N VAL A 341 -7.73 10.24 -8.68
CA VAL A 341 -8.04 9.19 -9.66
C VAL A 341 -9.54 8.87 -9.65
N LEU A 342 -10.14 8.65 -8.48
CA LEU A 342 -11.58 8.35 -8.37
C LEU A 342 -12.45 9.39 -9.08
N PHE A 343 -12.11 10.68 -8.98
CA PHE A 343 -12.85 11.78 -9.63
C PHE A 343 -12.25 12.23 -10.98
N GLY A 344 -11.23 11.52 -11.48
CA GLY A 344 -10.62 11.79 -12.77
C GLY A 344 -9.96 13.16 -12.89
N GLN A 345 -9.53 13.74 -11.76
CA GLN A 345 -8.59 14.87 -11.74
C GLN A 345 -7.24 14.40 -12.28
N ILE A 346 -6.90 13.13 -12.00
CA ILE A 346 -5.75 12.43 -12.55
C ILE A 346 -6.23 11.24 -13.39
N ASN A 347 -5.58 11.05 -14.53
CA ASN A 347 -5.79 9.89 -15.39
C ASN A 347 -4.73 8.82 -15.04
N PRO A 348 -5.13 7.63 -14.59
CA PRO A 348 -4.18 6.57 -14.23
C PRO A 348 -3.37 6.14 -15.45
N ASP A 349 -2.06 5.99 -15.27
CA ASP A 349 -1.13 5.57 -16.31
C ASP A 349 -0.13 4.47 -15.87
N GLY A 350 -0.23 4.00 -14.62
CA GLY A 350 0.55 2.87 -14.11
C GLY A 350 0.29 1.57 -14.87
N LYS A 351 1.31 0.70 -14.92
CA LYS A 351 1.28 -0.62 -15.56
C LYS A 351 1.83 -1.69 -14.61
N LEU A 352 1.23 -2.88 -14.59
CA LEU A 352 1.68 -3.97 -13.73
C LEU A 352 3.11 -4.43 -14.07
N PRO A 353 4.03 -4.51 -13.09
CA PRO A 353 5.38 -5.02 -13.30
C PRO A 353 5.47 -6.56 -13.24
N PHE A 354 4.35 -7.25 -13.02
CA PHE A 354 4.24 -8.70 -12.94
C PHE A 354 2.90 -9.19 -13.52
N THR A 355 2.81 -10.48 -13.79
CA THR A 355 1.54 -11.13 -14.14
C THR A 355 0.77 -11.49 -12.88
N TRP A 356 -0.51 -11.12 -12.84
CA TRP A 356 -1.45 -11.51 -11.79
C TRP A 356 -2.20 -12.77 -12.25
N ALA A 357 -1.88 -13.92 -11.66
CA ALA A 357 -2.50 -15.20 -12.02
C ALA A 357 -3.98 -15.27 -11.60
N MET A 358 -4.76 -16.10 -12.29
CA MET A 358 -6.17 -16.34 -11.95
C MET A 358 -6.38 -17.08 -10.62
N ASN A 359 -5.42 -17.92 -10.22
CA ASN A 359 -5.34 -18.58 -8.91
C ASN A 359 -3.89 -19.07 -8.65
N GLU A 360 -3.55 -19.39 -7.40
CA GLU A 360 -2.20 -19.86 -7.02
C GLU A 360 -1.82 -21.23 -7.65
N ASN A 361 -2.80 -21.98 -8.19
CA ASN A 361 -2.64 -23.39 -8.57
C ASN A 361 -2.69 -23.67 -10.09
N GLN A 362 -2.95 -22.68 -10.96
CA GLN A 362 -3.03 -22.84 -12.42
C GLN A 362 -2.11 -21.87 -13.12
N ASN A 363 -1.17 -22.43 -13.88
CA ASN A 363 0.07 -21.77 -14.23
C ASN A 363 0.07 -21.02 -15.58
N PHE A 364 -1.08 -20.72 -16.19
CA PHE A 364 -1.09 -20.21 -17.57
C PHE A 364 -2.10 -19.11 -17.91
N ASP A 365 -3.21 -18.93 -17.19
CA ASP A 365 -4.17 -17.86 -17.48
C ASP A 365 -3.97 -16.67 -16.53
N ALA A 366 -3.61 -15.51 -17.10
CA ALA A 366 -3.47 -14.27 -16.36
C ALA A 366 -4.84 -13.61 -16.14
N ARG A 367 -5.12 -13.21 -14.90
CA ARG A 367 -6.24 -12.30 -14.60
C ARG A 367 -5.92 -10.89 -15.08
N PHE A 368 -4.69 -10.47 -14.78
CA PHE A 368 -4.11 -9.22 -15.30
C PHE A 368 -2.69 -9.51 -15.77
N PRO A 369 -2.38 -9.38 -17.06
CA PRO A 369 -1.07 -9.73 -17.58
C PRO A 369 -0.01 -8.69 -17.19
N PHE A 370 1.26 -9.09 -17.29
CA PHE A 370 2.36 -8.14 -17.22
C PHE A 370 2.12 -6.93 -18.14
N GLY A 371 2.42 -5.74 -17.65
CA GLY A 371 2.25 -4.48 -18.37
C GLY A 371 0.80 -4.03 -18.51
N HIS A 372 -0.17 -4.67 -17.86
CA HIS A 372 -1.58 -4.27 -17.87
C HIS A 372 -1.83 -3.01 -17.03
N GLY A 373 -2.72 -2.16 -17.50
CA GLY A 373 -3.17 -0.95 -16.80
C GLY A 373 -4.02 -0.10 -17.73
N LEU A 374 -5.24 0.20 -17.29
CA LEU A 374 -6.23 0.97 -18.03
C LEU A 374 -6.02 2.48 -17.82
N SER A 375 -6.64 3.27 -18.70
CA SER A 375 -6.64 4.73 -18.67
C SER A 375 -8.07 5.24 -18.85
N TYR A 376 -8.35 6.47 -18.40
CA TYR A 376 -9.59 7.19 -18.70
C TYR A 376 -9.63 7.78 -20.11
N THR A 377 -8.57 7.59 -20.91
CA THR A 377 -8.58 7.89 -22.34
C THR A 377 -8.17 6.65 -23.15
N THR A 378 -8.37 6.72 -24.46
CA THR A 378 -8.02 5.64 -25.38
C THR A 378 -6.91 6.09 -26.34
N PHE A 379 -5.97 5.20 -26.60
CA PHE A 379 -4.86 5.45 -27.52
C PHE A 379 -4.98 4.58 -28.77
N GLY A 380 -4.95 5.23 -29.94
CA GLY A 380 -4.80 4.56 -31.22
C GLY A 380 -3.32 4.35 -31.55
N ILE A 381 -2.94 3.09 -31.74
CA ILE A 381 -1.60 2.72 -32.21
C ILE A 381 -1.65 2.55 -33.73
N GLY A 382 -0.84 3.35 -34.43
CA GLY A 382 -0.85 3.51 -35.87
C GLY A 382 0.22 2.69 -36.59
N LYS A 383 0.96 3.32 -37.50
CA LYS A 383 1.97 2.61 -38.32
C LYS A 383 3.22 2.28 -37.51
N LEU A 384 3.76 1.06 -37.69
CA LEU A 384 5.09 0.65 -37.27
C LEU A 384 6.04 0.57 -38.48
N MET A 385 7.18 1.25 -38.38
CA MET A 385 8.27 1.22 -39.36
C MET A 385 9.55 0.72 -38.70
N MET A 386 10.27 -0.16 -39.39
CA MET A 386 11.54 -0.70 -38.93
C MET A 386 12.66 -0.15 -39.80
N LYS A 387 13.71 0.36 -39.15
CA LYS A 387 14.92 0.81 -39.84
C LYS A 387 16.14 0.22 -39.15
N ARG A 388 17.02 -0.42 -39.90
CA ARG A 388 18.31 -0.85 -39.38
C ARG A 388 19.22 0.37 -39.21
N SER A 389 19.96 0.43 -38.11
CA SER A 389 20.95 1.48 -37.86
C SER A 389 22.13 1.32 -38.82
N ARG A 390 22.62 2.44 -39.37
CA ARG A 390 23.70 2.44 -40.38
C ARG A 390 25.06 2.02 -39.80
N ASP A 391 25.26 2.28 -38.52
CA ASP A 391 26.45 1.91 -37.75
C ASP A 391 26.48 0.43 -37.36
N GLY A 392 25.44 -0.34 -37.69
CA GLY A 392 25.34 -1.75 -37.30
C GLY A 392 24.94 -1.96 -35.84
N SER A 393 24.55 -0.92 -35.09
CA SER A 393 24.18 -1.03 -33.67
C SER A 393 22.89 -1.82 -33.38
N GLY A 394 22.04 -2.02 -34.40
CA GLY A 394 20.78 -2.75 -34.28
C GLY A 394 19.68 -2.19 -35.17
N TRP A 395 18.48 -2.10 -34.61
CA TRP A 395 17.28 -1.62 -35.28
C TRP A 395 16.63 -0.46 -34.52
N THR A 396 15.82 0.33 -35.22
CA THR A 396 14.92 1.32 -34.63
C THR A 396 13.50 1.00 -35.08
N ALA A 397 12.61 0.79 -34.11
CA ALA A 397 11.18 0.72 -34.31
C ALA A 397 10.59 2.14 -34.19
N THR A 398 9.91 2.61 -35.23
CA THR A 398 9.22 3.91 -35.23
C THR A 398 7.72 3.68 -35.26
N VAL A 399 7.03 4.05 -34.20
CA VAL A 399 5.61 3.80 -33.97
C VAL A 399 4.84 5.11 -33.91
N GLU A 400 3.74 5.20 -34.64
CA GLU A 400 2.78 6.29 -34.46
C GLU A 400 1.80 5.97 -33.33
N ILE A 401 1.55 6.93 -32.46
CA ILE A 401 0.55 6.84 -31.38
C ILE A 401 -0.27 8.12 -31.35
N ARG A 402 -1.58 7.98 -31.12
CA ARG A 402 -2.52 9.09 -31.02
C ARG A 402 -3.47 8.89 -29.84
N ASN A 403 -3.70 9.92 -29.06
CA ASN A 403 -4.81 9.94 -28.12
C ASN A 403 -6.11 10.21 -28.88
N VAL A 404 -7.03 9.24 -28.87
CA VAL A 404 -8.31 9.29 -29.58
C VAL A 404 -9.50 9.51 -28.65
N GLY A 405 -9.26 9.59 -27.34
CA GLY A 405 -10.27 9.99 -26.36
C GLY A 405 -10.31 11.50 -26.13
N ASP A 406 -11.02 11.87 -25.08
CA ASP A 406 -11.36 13.25 -24.71
C ASP A 406 -10.55 13.78 -23.51
N ARG A 407 -9.74 12.93 -22.87
CA ARG A 407 -8.87 13.29 -21.75
C ARG A 407 -7.41 13.19 -22.11
N ALA A 408 -6.58 14.06 -21.52
CA ALA A 408 -5.13 13.88 -21.58
C ALA A 408 -4.74 12.60 -20.83
N GLY A 409 -3.67 11.95 -21.25
CA GLY A 409 -3.16 10.75 -20.59
C GLY A 409 -1.80 10.33 -21.11
N THR A 410 -1.19 9.39 -20.40
CA THR A 410 0.08 8.76 -20.77
C THR A 410 -0.17 7.31 -21.15
N GLU A 411 0.47 6.85 -22.22
CA GLU A 411 0.48 5.44 -22.60
C GLU A 411 1.92 4.90 -22.58
N THR A 412 2.07 3.63 -22.22
CA THR A 412 3.35 2.92 -22.23
C THR A 412 3.40 1.97 -23.41
N LEU A 413 4.13 2.35 -24.47
CA LEU A 413 4.44 1.45 -25.58
C LEU A 413 5.44 0.40 -25.11
N GLN A 414 5.05 -0.87 -25.18
CA GLN A 414 5.87 -2.01 -24.78
C GLN A 414 6.36 -2.73 -26.04
N LEU A 415 7.69 -2.88 -26.17
CA LEU A 415 8.34 -3.54 -27.29
C LEU A 415 8.85 -4.90 -26.87
N TYR A 416 8.28 -5.92 -27.51
CA TYR A 416 8.67 -7.31 -27.32
C TYR A 416 9.41 -7.86 -28.53
N VAL A 417 10.34 -8.78 -28.27
CA VAL A 417 11.02 -9.57 -29.29
C VAL A 417 10.65 -11.02 -29.10
N ARG A 418 10.28 -11.69 -30.20
CA ARG A 418 10.06 -13.13 -30.25
C ARG A 418 11.03 -13.78 -31.23
N ASN A 419 11.75 -14.79 -30.73
CA ASN A 419 12.74 -15.57 -31.46
C ASN A 419 12.05 -16.42 -32.56
N PRO A 420 12.68 -16.60 -33.76
CA PRO A 420 12.24 -17.56 -34.78
C PRO A 420 12.05 -19.01 -34.30
N GLU A 421 12.83 -19.48 -33.32
CA GLU A 421 12.84 -20.86 -32.81
C GLU A 421 12.22 -21.03 -31.42
N SER A 422 11.22 -20.22 -31.06
CA SER A 422 10.52 -20.37 -29.78
C SER A 422 9.74 -21.70 -29.72
N ASP A 423 10.45 -22.80 -29.47
CA ASP A 423 9.96 -24.14 -29.09
C ASP A 423 9.84 -24.25 -27.55
N ALA A 424 9.25 -25.35 -27.08
CA ALA A 424 8.92 -25.57 -25.67
C ALA A 424 10.16 -25.42 -24.74
N GLY A 425 10.20 -24.35 -23.96
CA GLY A 425 11.25 -24.08 -22.96
C GLY A 425 11.82 -22.65 -22.99
N VAL A 426 11.60 -21.90 -24.09
CA VAL A 426 11.98 -20.48 -24.20
C VAL A 426 10.74 -19.59 -24.02
N ALA A 427 10.92 -18.40 -23.44
CA ALA A 427 9.83 -17.43 -23.31
C ALA A 427 9.20 -17.14 -24.68
N GLU A 428 7.86 -17.11 -24.74
CA GLU A 428 7.11 -16.87 -25.99
C GLU A 428 7.47 -15.52 -26.62
N LYS A 429 7.85 -14.55 -25.79
CA LYS A 429 8.32 -13.21 -26.16
C LYS A 429 8.96 -12.54 -24.94
N ASP A 430 9.95 -11.70 -25.19
CA ASP A 430 10.67 -10.96 -24.16
C ASP A 430 10.42 -9.47 -24.29
N LEU A 431 10.14 -8.76 -23.18
CA LEU A 431 10.17 -7.30 -23.19
C LEU A 431 11.62 -6.83 -23.34
N LYS A 432 11.91 -6.03 -24.37
CA LYS A 432 13.26 -5.48 -24.60
C LYS A 432 13.34 -3.97 -24.40
N ALA A 433 12.22 -3.26 -24.55
CA ALA A 433 12.16 -1.82 -24.29
C ALA A 433 10.72 -1.38 -24.02
N PHE A 434 10.56 -0.24 -23.35
CA PHE A 434 9.28 0.46 -23.25
C PHE A 434 9.48 1.98 -23.35
N LYS A 435 8.42 2.70 -23.73
CA LYS A 435 8.43 4.17 -23.81
C LYS A 435 7.10 4.74 -23.37
N MET A 436 7.12 5.60 -22.35
CA MET A 436 5.96 6.39 -21.92
C MET A 436 5.76 7.59 -22.83
N VAL A 437 4.51 7.88 -23.18
CA VAL A 437 4.13 8.93 -24.12
C VAL A 437 2.87 9.65 -23.63
N THR A 438 3.05 10.85 -23.08
CA THR A 438 1.93 11.72 -22.71
C THR A 438 1.38 12.44 -23.93
N LEU A 439 0.05 12.40 -24.08
CA LEU A 439 -0.69 12.98 -25.19
C LEU A 439 -1.97 13.68 -24.72
N PHE A 440 -2.18 14.91 -25.21
CA PHE A 440 -3.46 15.61 -25.08
C PHE A 440 -4.52 15.02 -26.04
N PRO A 441 -5.83 15.25 -25.81
CA PRO A 441 -6.89 14.77 -26.69
C PRO A 441 -6.63 15.10 -28.16
N GLY A 442 -6.75 14.09 -29.03
CA GLY A 442 -6.50 14.23 -30.47
C GLY A 442 -5.03 14.34 -30.89
N GLN A 443 -4.07 14.52 -29.97
CA GLN A 443 -2.65 14.67 -30.26
C GLN A 443 -2.05 13.36 -30.80
N LYS A 444 -1.23 13.47 -31.85
CA LYS A 444 -0.45 12.38 -32.44
C LYS A 444 1.05 12.62 -32.26
N LYS A 445 1.79 11.57 -31.90
CA LYS A 445 3.26 11.56 -31.87
C LYS A 445 3.81 10.37 -32.65
N THR A 446 5.05 10.49 -33.09
CA THR A 446 5.84 9.40 -33.65
C THR A 446 6.99 9.13 -32.69
N VAL A 447 7.13 7.88 -32.26
CA VAL A 447 8.03 7.46 -31.19
C VAL A 447 9.04 6.49 -31.75
N ALA A 448 10.32 6.78 -31.56
CA ALA A 448 11.41 5.90 -31.93
C ALA A 448 11.87 5.10 -30.70
N ILE A 449 11.97 3.79 -30.84
CA ILE A 449 12.45 2.85 -29.82
C ILE A 449 13.65 2.10 -30.42
N SER A 450 14.79 2.20 -29.74
CA SER A 450 16.01 1.48 -30.14
C SER A 450 15.92 0.00 -29.74
N ILE A 451 16.38 -0.87 -30.63
CA ILE A 451 16.52 -2.31 -30.41
C ILE A 451 17.98 -2.66 -30.71
N PRO A 452 18.88 -2.52 -29.72
CA PRO A 452 20.28 -2.92 -29.87
C PRO A 452 20.41 -4.43 -30.15
N TYR A 453 21.52 -4.86 -30.74
CA TYR A 453 21.71 -6.28 -31.10
C TYR A 453 21.62 -7.24 -29.91
N ASN A 454 22.08 -6.85 -28.72
CA ASN A 454 21.90 -7.64 -27.50
C ASN A 454 20.44 -7.90 -27.11
N SER A 455 19.47 -7.17 -27.71
CA SER A 455 18.04 -7.44 -27.52
C SER A 455 17.59 -8.73 -28.20
N PHE A 456 18.42 -9.33 -29.05
CA PHE A 456 18.13 -10.63 -29.69
C PHE A 456 18.83 -11.80 -29.02
N GLU A 457 19.67 -11.53 -28.01
CA GLU A 457 20.36 -12.57 -27.25
C GLU A 457 19.38 -13.39 -26.42
N TYR A 458 19.61 -14.70 -26.39
CA TYR A 458 19.04 -15.63 -25.43
C TYR A 458 20.15 -16.47 -24.81
N TYR A 459 19.88 -17.07 -23.64
CA TYR A 459 20.84 -17.97 -23.00
C TYR A 459 20.69 -19.37 -23.58
N ASP A 460 21.73 -19.86 -24.23
CA ASP A 460 21.83 -21.25 -24.67
C ASP A 460 22.46 -22.09 -23.56
N ALA A 461 21.66 -23.02 -23.02
CA ALA A 461 22.09 -23.90 -21.94
C ALA A 461 23.14 -24.92 -22.39
N GLU A 462 23.16 -25.32 -23.67
CA GLU A 462 24.13 -26.29 -24.19
C GLU A 462 25.53 -25.67 -24.27
N SER A 463 25.64 -24.47 -24.86
CA SER A 463 26.92 -23.76 -24.91
C SER A 463 27.24 -22.93 -23.67
N SER A 464 26.32 -22.84 -22.70
CA SER A 464 26.45 -22.03 -21.48
C SER A 464 26.80 -20.56 -21.77
N SER A 465 26.30 -20.03 -22.89
CA SER A 465 26.63 -18.68 -23.36
C SER A 465 25.40 -17.93 -23.89
N ARG A 466 25.50 -16.61 -24.04
CA ARG A 466 24.46 -15.81 -24.70
C ARG A 466 24.72 -15.78 -26.19
N THR A 467 23.76 -16.26 -26.96
CA THR A 467 23.87 -16.37 -28.41
C THR A 467 22.70 -15.67 -29.12
N ILE A 468 22.89 -15.39 -30.41
CA ILE A 468 21.89 -14.84 -31.32
C ILE A 468 21.83 -15.76 -32.53
N ASP A 469 20.65 -16.27 -32.86
CA ASP A 469 20.46 -17.07 -34.07
C ASP A 469 20.11 -16.19 -35.26
N PRO A 470 20.62 -16.50 -36.47
CA PRO A 470 20.09 -15.90 -37.68
C PRO A 470 18.65 -16.39 -37.91
N GLY A 471 17.77 -15.49 -38.35
CA GLY A 471 16.40 -15.87 -38.67
C GLY A 471 15.38 -14.75 -38.62
N LYS A 472 14.11 -15.16 -38.67
CA LYS A 472 12.95 -14.25 -38.74
C LYS A 472 12.41 -13.94 -37.35
N TYR A 473 12.86 -12.84 -36.76
CA TYR A 473 12.35 -12.36 -35.49
C TYR A 473 11.04 -11.59 -35.67
N LYS A 474 10.13 -11.74 -34.72
CA LYS A 474 8.94 -10.87 -34.63
C LYS A 474 9.20 -9.78 -33.61
N ILE A 475 9.02 -8.53 -34.04
CA ILE A 475 8.97 -7.34 -33.20
C ILE A 475 7.51 -7.04 -32.95
N LEU A 476 7.10 -7.08 -31.68
CA LEU A 476 5.73 -6.84 -31.26
C LEU A 476 5.66 -5.53 -30.49
N ILE A 477 4.67 -4.69 -30.81
CA ILE A 477 4.36 -3.48 -30.06
C ILE A 477 2.98 -3.66 -29.45
N GLY A 478 2.92 -3.53 -28.14
CA GLY A 478 1.69 -3.62 -27.35
C GLY A 478 1.60 -2.56 -26.28
N THR A 479 0.49 -2.58 -25.57
CA THR A 479 0.19 -1.77 -24.37
C THR A 479 0.10 -2.60 -23.10
N SER A 480 0.17 -3.93 -23.24
CA SER A 480 0.46 -4.95 -22.23
C SER A 480 1.02 -6.21 -22.92
N ALA A 481 1.45 -7.21 -22.16
CA ALA A 481 1.95 -8.48 -22.71
C ALA A 481 0.90 -9.28 -23.51
N GLU A 482 -0.40 -9.08 -23.24
CA GLU A 482 -1.49 -9.73 -23.99
C GLU A 482 -2.18 -8.77 -24.97
N ASP A 483 -2.01 -7.46 -24.81
CA ASP A 483 -2.57 -6.45 -25.71
C ASP A 483 -1.58 -6.01 -26.79
N ILE A 484 -1.21 -6.96 -27.66
CA ILE A 484 -0.32 -6.71 -28.79
C ILE A 484 -1.09 -6.05 -29.94
N LYS A 485 -0.68 -4.83 -30.30
CA LYS A 485 -1.33 -4.03 -31.35
C LYS A 485 -0.73 -4.22 -32.73
N LEU A 486 0.60 -4.35 -32.80
CA LEU A 486 1.33 -4.45 -34.06
C LEU A 486 2.39 -5.53 -33.99
N ILE A 487 2.60 -6.21 -35.12
CA ILE A 487 3.66 -7.21 -35.29
C ILE A 487 4.39 -6.91 -36.60
N LYS A 488 5.72 -6.88 -36.56
CA LYS A 488 6.57 -6.79 -37.75
C LYS A 488 7.65 -7.86 -37.70
N THR A 489 7.87 -8.53 -38.82
CA THR A 489 9.01 -9.45 -38.96
C THR A 489 10.22 -8.69 -39.48
N ILE A 490 11.36 -8.93 -38.85
CA ILE A 490 12.69 -8.56 -39.36
C ILE A 490 13.51 -9.83 -39.57
N GLU A 491 14.51 -9.75 -40.44
CA GLU A 491 15.43 -10.85 -40.71
C GLU A 491 16.81 -10.47 -40.17
N LEU A 492 17.32 -11.26 -39.23
CA LEU A 492 18.71 -11.21 -38.79
C LEU A 492 19.50 -12.21 -39.63
N ARG A 493 20.60 -11.75 -40.22
CA ARG A 493 21.50 -12.58 -41.04
C ARG A 493 22.80 -12.80 -40.29
N GLN A 494 23.43 -13.95 -40.53
CA GLN A 494 24.69 -14.33 -39.88
C GLN A 494 25.75 -13.23 -40.02
N GLU A 495 25.92 -12.68 -41.23
CA GLU A 495 26.85 -11.58 -41.53
C GLU A 495 26.72 -10.37 -40.60
N HIS A 496 25.52 -10.09 -40.09
CA HIS A 496 25.28 -8.96 -39.20
C HIS A 496 25.48 -9.31 -37.72
N ILE A 497 25.30 -10.58 -37.37
CA ILE A 497 25.55 -11.11 -36.04
C ILE A 497 27.06 -11.18 -35.81
N ASP A 498 27.81 -11.69 -36.79
CA ASP A 498 29.27 -11.73 -36.75
C ASP A 498 29.85 -10.32 -36.58
N GLN A 499 29.35 -9.34 -37.34
CA GLN A 499 29.76 -7.94 -37.21
C GLN A 499 29.54 -7.38 -35.78
N TYR A 500 28.46 -7.79 -35.10
CA TYR A 500 28.17 -7.34 -33.74
C TYR A 500 29.16 -7.94 -32.73
N TYR A 501 29.47 -9.24 -32.86
CA TYR A 501 30.45 -9.92 -32.01
C TYR A 501 31.89 -9.48 -32.28
N ASP A 502 32.24 -9.07 -33.50
CA ASP A 502 33.57 -8.52 -33.79
C ASP A 502 33.81 -7.14 -33.14
N GLN A 503 32.73 -6.43 -32.76
CA GLN A 503 32.77 -5.08 -32.22
C GLN A 503 32.67 -5.00 -30.69
N ASN A 504 32.33 -6.09 -30.00
CA ASN A 504 32.08 -6.16 -28.55
C ASN A 504 32.73 -7.41 -27.95
#